data_AF-A0A091VJ40-F1
#
_entry.id   AF-A0A091VJ40-F1
#
_cell.length_a   1.000
_cell.length_b   1.000
_cell.length_c   1.000
_cell.angle_alpha   90.00
_cell.angle_beta   90.00
_cell.angle_gamma   90.00
#
_symmetry.space_group_name_H-M   'P 1'
#
loop_
_entity.id
_entity.type
_entity.pdbx_description
1 polymer ?
#
loop_
_entity_poly.entity_id
_entity_poly.type
_entity_poly.pdbx_seq_one_letter_code
_entity_poly.pdbx_strand_id
1 'polypeptide(L)'
;EGDSYELEVQAEEGGGLFDTATVTITVTDVNDNAPELTVSSALKEISEDAPSGTVVALLHVQDRDSGANGEVRCSLDGGVPFRLRSSQGSYYSVVTARELDREEVSEYNVTVRAADGGSPALWSSAVLALRVLDV
;
A
#
# COMPACT_ATOMS: atom_id res chain seq x y z
N GLU A 1 2.35 16.86 9.03
CA GLU A 1 2.37 17.58 10.31
C GLU A 1 3.82 17.72 10.78
N GLY A 2 4.09 18.44 11.87
CA GLY A 2 5.43 18.48 12.46
C GLY A 2 5.56 17.41 13.54
N ASP A 3 6.64 16.65 13.50
CA ASP A 3 6.94 15.58 14.48
C ASP A 3 7.44 16.15 15.82
N SER A 4 7.32 17.46 16.03
CA SER A 4 7.76 18.13 17.23
C SER A 4 6.99 19.40 17.56
N TYR A 5 6.81 19.65 18.85
CA TYR A 5 6.27 20.88 19.41
C TYR A 5 7.32 21.57 20.27
N GLU A 6 7.44 22.89 20.15
CA GLU A 6 8.28 23.71 21.01
C GLU A 6 7.40 24.59 21.89
N LEU A 7 7.63 24.52 23.21
CA LEU A 7 6.92 25.30 24.21
C LEU A 7 7.94 26.13 24.97
N GLU A 8 7.73 27.44 25.01
CA GLU A 8 8.43 28.31 25.96
C GLU A 8 7.70 28.29 27.29
N VAL A 9 8.41 27.92 28.36
CA VAL A 9 7.88 27.94 29.73
C VAL A 9 8.56 29.06 30.50
N GLN A 10 7.78 29.78 31.30
CA GLN A 10 8.27 30.86 32.15
C GLN A 10 8.05 30.50 33.62
N ALA A 11 9.06 30.70 34.45
CA ALA A 11 8.95 30.61 35.90
C ALA A 11 9.08 32.02 36.48
N GLU A 12 8.13 32.45 37.31
CA GLU A 12 8.13 33.77 37.95
C GLU A 12 8.15 33.63 39.48
N GLU A 13 9.02 34.38 40.15
CA GLU A 13 9.03 34.55 41.60
C GLU A 13 8.09 35.71 41.99
N GLY A 14 7.44 35.63 43.15
CA GLY A 14 6.43 36.60 43.65
C GLY A 14 6.90 38.07 43.82
N GLY A 15 8.10 38.41 43.38
CA GLY A 15 8.65 39.77 43.27
C GLY A 15 8.85 40.28 41.83
N GLY A 16 8.40 39.54 40.80
CA GLY A 16 8.46 39.96 39.39
C GLY A 16 9.73 39.58 38.65
N LEU A 17 10.61 38.77 39.25
CA LEU A 17 11.72 38.12 38.56
C LEU A 17 11.20 36.88 37.84
N PHE A 18 11.60 36.70 36.58
CA PHE A 18 11.27 35.49 35.84
C PHE A 18 12.46 34.95 35.05
N ASP A 19 12.40 33.67 34.72
CA ASP A 19 13.30 32.98 33.80
C ASP A 19 12.48 32.19 32.77
N THR A 20 13.06 31.93 31.60
CA THR A 20 12.40 31.15 30.54
C THR A 20 13.23 29.94 30.12
N ALA A 21 12.55 28.88 29.72
CA ALA A 21 13.17 27.69 29.15
C ALA A 21 12.36 27.20 27.95
N THR A 22 13.03 26.56 26.99
CA THR A 22 12.37 25.92 25.85
C THR A 22 12.25 24.42 26.10
N VAL A 23 11.05 23.90 25.95
CA VAL A 23 10.73 22.46 26.00
C VAL A 23 10.42 21.99 24.60
N THR A 24 11.24 21.07 24.08
CA THR A 24 10.97 20.38 22.81
C THR A 24 10.31 19.04 23.10
N ILE A 25 9.13 18.83 22.54
CA ILE A 25 8.39 17.57 22.60
C ILE A 25 8.49 16.93 21.22
N THR A 26 9.05 15.73 21.13
CA THR A 26 9.12 14.95 19.89
C THR A 26 8.03 13.87 19.91
N VAL A 27 7.26 13.78 18.83
CA VAL A 27 6.25 12.75 18.62
C VAL A 27 6.89 11.57 17.89
N THR A 28 6.77 10.38 18.46
CA THR A 28 7.22 9.14 17.84
C THR A 28 6.08 8.49 17.09
N ASP A 29 6.33 8.09 15.85
CA ASP A 29 5.39 7.35 15.02
C ASP A 29 5.09 5.96 15.59
N VAL A 30 3.82 5.54 15.47
CA VAL A 30 3.33 4.20 15.84
C VAL A 30 2.55 3.68 14.65
N ASN A 31 2.70 2.38 14.34
CA ASN A 31 1.99 1.75 13.22
C ASN A 31 0.48 1.66 13.49
N ASP A 32 -0.27 2.71 13.15
CA ASP A 32 -1.71 2.82 13.41
C ASP A 32 -2.53 3.10 12.13
N ASN A 33 -1.87 3.30 10.99
CA ASN A 33 -2.51 3.38 9.70
C ASN A 33 -2.24 2.09 8.91
N ALA A 34 -3.30 1.48 8.39
CA ALA A 34 -3.14 0.35 7.48
C ALA A 34 -2.90 0.85 6.05
N PRO A 35 -2.16 0.10 5.22
CA PRO A 35 -1.94 0.47 3.83
C PRO A 35 -3.26 0.62 3.07
N GLU A 36 -3.41 1.70 2.30
CA GLU A 36 -4.52 1.94 1.40
C GLU A 36 -4.17 1.44 -0.01
N LEU A 37 -4.86 0.39 -0.47
CA LEU A 37 -4.70 -0.18 -1.82
C LEU A 37 -5.81 0.34 -2.73
N THR A 38 -5.43 1.12 -3.74
CA THR A 38 -6.32 1.67 -4.77
C THR A 38 -6.12 0.94 -6.09
N VAL A 39 -7.21 0.45 -6.69
CA VAL A 39 -7.22 -0.09 -8.06
C VAL A 39 -7.53 1.05 -9.03
N SER A 40 -6.49 1.62 -9.65
CA SER A 40 -6.64 2.76 -10.57
C SER A 40 -7.32 2.38 -11.88
N SER A 41 -7.03 1.18 -12.37
CA SER A 41 -7.71 0.59 -13.53
C SER A 41 -7.61 -0.93 -13.49
N ALA A 42 -8.63 -1.62 -14.00
CA ALA A 42 -8.64 -3.06 -14.13
C ALA A 42 -9.47 -3.48 -15.35
N LEU A 43 -8.96 -4.44 -16.11
CA LEU A 43 -9.75 -5.16 -17.10
C LEU A 43 -10.79 -6.03 -16.38
N LYS A 44 -11.96 -6.21 -17.01
CA LYS A 44 -12.96 -7.20 -16.56
C LYS A 44 -12.85 -8.51 -17.34
N GLU A 45 -12.28 -8.43 -18.54
CA GLU A 45 -12.21 -9.51 -19.50
C GLU A 45 -10.81 -9.52 -20.13
N ILE A 46 -10.29 -10.72 -20.41
CA ILE A 46 -9.00 -10.94 -21.05
C ILE A 46 -9.11 -12.12 -22.03
N SER A 47 -8.53 -12.00 -23.22
CA SER A 47 -8.45 -13.11 -24.17
C SER A 47 -7.50 -14.20 -23.66
N GLU A 48 -7.82 -15.46 -23.88
CA GLU A 48 -6.91 -16.56 -23.51
C GLU A 48 -5.57 -16.52 -24.25
N ASP A 49 -5.57 -16.05 -25.49
CA ASP A 49 -4.38 -15.81 -26.33
C ASP A 49 -3.56 -14.59 -25.91
N ALA A 50 -3.92 -13.92 -24.80
CA ALA A 50 -3.18 -12.74 -24.33
C ALA A 50 -1.72 -13.12 -24.00
N PRO A 51 -0.72 -12.44 -24.61
CA PRO A 51 0.68 -12.79 -24.38
C PRO A 51 1.08 -12.53 -22.93
N SER A 52 2.09 -13.28 -22.45
CA SER A 52 2.70 -13.04 -21.14
C SER A 52 3.21 -11.60 -21.02
N GLY A 53 2.90 -10.94 -19.91
CA GLY A 53 3.21 -9.54 -19.66
C GLY A 53 2.10 -8.56 -20.03
N THR A 54 0.94 -9.04 -20.51
CA THR A 54 -0.25 -8.21 -20.74
C THR A 54 -0.70 -7.59 -19.42
N VAL A 55 -0.92 -6.28 -19.41
CA VAL A 55 -1.34 -5.54 -18.20
C VAL A 55 -2.83 -5.71 -17.98
N VAL A 56 -3.17 -6.19 -16.79
CA VAL A 56 -4.54 -6.51 -16.40
C VAL A 56 -5.11 -5.48 -15.43
N ALA A 57 -4.29 -4.99 -14.50
CA ALA A 57 -4.68 -3.94 -13.58
C ALA A 57 -3.50 -3.04 -13.23
N LEU A 58 -3.80 -1.78 -12.94
CA LEU A 58 -2.89 -0.80 -12.34
C LEU A 58 -3.34 -0.51 -10.92
N LEU A 59 -2.38 -0.56 -10.01
CA LEU A 59 -2.60 -0.42 -8.58
C LEU A 59 -1.72 0.70 -8.06
N HIS A 60 -2.20 1.35 -7.02
CA HIS A 60 -1.46 2.35 -6.27
C HIS A 60 -1.68 2.08 -4.79
N VAL A 61 -0.60 2.10 -4.01
CA VAL A 61 -0.63 1.75 -2.60
C VAL A 61 0.00 2.86 -1.80
N GLN A 62 -0.61 3.27 -0.69
CA GLN A 62 -0.04 4.30 0.17
C GLN A 62 -0.28 3.94 1.62
N ASP A 63 0.63 4.36 2.48
CA ASP A 63 0.46 4.31 3.92
C ASP A 63 0.77 5.70 4.48
N ARG A 64 0.05 6.11 5.52
CA ARG A 64 0.22 7.42 6.16
C ARG A 64 1.29 7.39 7.24
N ASP A 65 1.71 6.20 7.67
CA ASP A 65 2.76 6.05 8.68
C ASP A 65 4.14 6.36 8.10
N SER A 66 5.12 6.56 8.99
CA SER A 66 6.46 6.99 8.61
C SER A 66 7.48 5.84 8.67
N GLY A 67 8.54 5.94 7.85
CA GLY A 67 9.62 4.95 7.87
C GLY A 67 9.12 3.53 7.54
N ALA A 68 9.47 2.57 8.40
CA ALA A 68 9.10 1.16 8.19
C ALA A 68 7.59 0.89 8.36
N ASN A 69 6.92 1.67 9.20
CA ASN A 69 5.47 1.61 9.38
C ASN A 69 4.75 2.04 8.07
N GLY A 70 5.35 2.95 7.30
CA GLY A 70 4.83 3.36 6.00
C GLY A 70 5.35 2.54 4.80
N GLU A 71 6.31 1.62 4.99
CA GLU A 71 6.91 0.86 3.89
C GLU A 71 6.03 -0.34 3.52
N VAL A 72 5.33 -0.24 2.39
CA VAL A 72 4.37 -1.26 1.97
C VAL A 72 4.92 -2.22 0.93
N ARG A 73 4.64 -3.51 1.10
CA ARG A 73 4.90 -4.57 0.13
C ARG A 73 3.62 -5.20 -0.38
N CYS A 74 3.53 -5.32 -1.71
CA CYS A 74 2.40 -5.97 -2.37
C CYS A 74 2.71 -7.41 -2.74
N SER A 75 1.70 -8.27 -2.63
CA SER A 75 1.75 -9.68 -3.01
C SER A 75 0.44 -10.11 -3.66
N LEU A 76 0.50 -11.18 -4.47
CA LEU A 76 -0.69 -11.86 -5.00
C LEU A 76 -0.88 -13.17 -4.26
N ASP A 77 -2.13 -13.62 -4.17
CA ASP A 77 -2.42 -15.00 -3.79
C ASP A 77 -1.73 -15.96 -4.76
N GLY A 78 -1.20 -17.06 -4.20
CA GLY A 78 -0.56 -18.11 -5.00
C GLY A 78 -1.58 -18.86 -5.86
N GLY A 79 -1.10 -19.50 -6.92
CA GLY A 79 -1.92 -20.39 -7.75
C GLY A 79 -2.68 -19.71 -8.89
N VAL A 80 -2.51 -18.40 -9.10
CA VAL A 80 -3.05 -17.69 -10.26
C VAL A 80 -1.96 -17.46 -11.32
N PRO A 81 -2.28 -17.46 -12.63
CA PRO A 81 -1.32 -17.29 -13.73
C PRO A 81 -0.89 -15.81 -13.93
N PHE A 82 -0.92 -15.01 -12.87
CA PHE A 82 -0.58 -13.58 -12.89
C PHE A 82 0.59 -13.31 -11.95
N ARG A 83 1.27 -12.18 -12.18
CA ARG A 83 2.33 -11.67 -11.30
C ARG A 83 2.19 -10.18 -11.09
N LEU A 84 2.67 -9.71 -9.94
CA LEU A 84 2.88 -8.29 -9.71
C LEU A 84 4.18 -7.83 -10.37
N ARG A 85 4.13 -6.66 -11.00
CA ARG A 85 5.29 -5.93 -11.47
C ARG A 85 5.27 -4.56 -10.80
N SER A 86 6.28 -4.31 -9.96
CA SER A 86 6.50 -3.00 -9.36
C SER A 86 6.92 -1.99 -10.42
N SER A 87 6.36 -0.79 -10.35
CA SER A 87 6.79 0.38 -11.10
C SER A 87 7.60 1.30 -10.18
N GLN A 88 7.92 2.52 -10.62
CA GLN A 88 8.52 3.53 -9.75
C GLN A 88 7.55 3.99 -8.67
N GLY A 89 8.07 4.22 -7.46
CA GLY A 89 7.27 4.62 -6.30
C GLY A 89 6.30 3.53 -5.86
N SER A 90 5.13 3.93 -5.39
CA SER A 90 4.14 3.03 -4.80
C SER A 90 3.10 2.50 -5.81
N TYR A 91 3.50 2.40 -7.07
CA TYR A 91 2.66 1.92 -8.17
C TYR A 91 3.02 0.49 -8.56
N TYR A 92 1.99 -0.33 -8.80
CA TYR A 92 2.13 -1.72 -9.21
C TYR A 92 1.25 -2.00 -10.43
N SER A 93 1.64 -3.01 -11.20
CA SER A 93 0.83 -3.55 -12.29
C SER A 93 0.65 -5.06 -12.10
N VAL A 94 -0.56 -5.55 -12.25
CA VAL A 94 -0.84 -6.99 -12.35
C VAL A 94 -0.75 -7.36 -13.82
N VAL A 95 0.09 -8.34 -14.14
CA VAL A 95 0.33 -8.78 -15.52
C VAL A 95 0.17 -10.29 -15.65
N THR A 96 -0.21 -10.76 -16.84
CA THR A 96 -0.17 -12.19 -17.16
C THR A 96 1.26 -12.72 -17.02
N ALA A 97 1.41 -13.89 -16.40
CA ALA A 97 2.70 -14.55 -16.21
C ALA A 97 2.81 -15.84 -17.01
N ARG A 98 1.70 -16.57 -17.15
CA ARG A 98 1.56 -17.82 -17.90
C ARG A 98 0.41 -17.68 -18.90
N GLU A 99 0.36 -18.62 -19.83
CA GLU A 99 -0.76 -18.77 -20.75
C GLU A 99 -2.06 -19.00 -19.96
N LEU A 100 -3.16 -18.50 -20.52
CA LEU A 100 -4.49 -18.71 -19.99
C LEU A 100 -5.16 -19.76 -20.87
N ASP A 101 -5.96 -20.61 -20.25
CA ASP A 101 -6.77 -21.62 -20.93
C ASP A 101 -8.19 -21.45 -20.39
N ARG A 102 -9.11 -21.03 -21.25
CA ARG A 102 -10.49 -20.78 -20.86
C ARG A 102 -11.22 -22.07 -20.48
N GLU A 103 -10.91 -23.19 -21.13
CA GLU A 103 -11.51 -24.49 -20.86
C GLU A 103 -11.05 -25.05 -19.52
N GLU A 104 -9.84 -24.72 -19.07
CA GLU A 104 -9.36 -25.03 -17.72
C GLU A 104 -9.97 -24.09 -16.67
N VAL A 105 -9.84 -22.78 -16.87
CA VAL A 105 -10.34 -21.75 -15.94
C VAL A 105 -10.89 -20.54 -16.70
N SER A 106 -12.21 -20.38 -16.66
CA SER A 106 -12.91 -19.28 -17.34
C SER A 106 -13.01 -17.99 -16.54
N GLU A 107 -12.81 -18.03 -15.22
CA GLU A 107 -12.82 -16.83 -14.35
C GLU A 107 -11.76 -16.91 -13.26
N TYR A 108 -11.06 -15.80 -13.04
CA TYR A 108 -10.05 -15.63 -11.99
C TYR A 108 -10.47 -14.55 -11.00
N ASN A 109 -10.35 -14.86 -9.70
CA ASN A 109 -10.40 -13.87 -8.63
C ASN A 109 -8.98 -13.64 -8.12
N VAL A 110 -8.31 -12.63 -8.68
CA VAL A 110 -6.93 -12.31 -8.32
C VAL A 110 -6.94 -11.39 -7.10
N THR A 111 -6.62 -11.94 -5.93
CA THR A 111 -6.44 -11.15 -4.71
C THR A 111 -5.07 -10.52 -4.68
N VAL A 112 -5.02 -9.20 -4.50
CA VAL A 112 -3.81 -8.45 -4.20
C VAL A 112 -3.85 -8.08 -2.72
N ARG A 113 -2.73 -8.31 -2.01
CA ARG A 113 -2.55 -7.91 -0.62
C ARG A 113 -1.40 -6.91 -0.49
N ALA A 114 -1.65 -5.81 0.20
CA ALA A 114 -0.66 -4.83 0.62
C ALA A 114 -0.45 -4.94 2.12
N ALA A 115 0.80 -5.06 2.58
CA ALA A 115 1.15 -5.12 4.00
C ALA A 115 2.33 -4.20 4.30
N ASP A 116 2.25 -3.47 5.42
CA ASP A 116 3.34 -2.62 5.89
C ASP A 116 4.46 -3.42 6.59
N GLY A 117 5.55 -2.72 6.94
CA GLY A 117 6.67 -3.25 7.71
C GLY A 117 6.57 -3.01 9.21
N GLY A 118 5.43 -2.52 9.71
CA GLY A 118 5.21 -2.17 11.10
C GLY A 118 5.08 -3.36 12.03
N SER A 119 4.94 -3.08 13.33
CA SER A 119 4.80 -4.10 14.38
C SER A 119 3.75 -3.68 15.43
N PRO A 120 2.54 -4.27 15.41
CA PRO A 120 2.08 -5.32 14.50
C PRO A 120 1.93 -4.81 13.07
N ALA A 121 2.15 -5.69 12.09
CA ALA A 121 1.95 -5.34 10.68
C ALA A 121 0.46 -5.20 10.37
N LEU A 122 0.08 -4.10 9.71
CA LEU A 122 -1.26 -3.89 9.18
C LEU A 122 -1.27 -4.17 7.67
N TRP A 123 -2.47 -4.42 7.13
CA TRP A 123 -2.61 -4.82 5.73
C TRP A 123 -3.99 -4.51 5.18
N SER A 124 -4.07 -4.41 3.86
CA SER A 124 -5.31 -4.35 3.08
C SER A 124 -5.26 -5.28 1.88
N SER A 125 -6.42 -5.52 1.27
CA SER A 125 -6.53 -6.38 0.09
C SER A 125 -7.59 -5.90 -0.87
N ALA A 126 -7.41 -6.19 -2.16
CA ALA A 126 -8.42 -6.01 -3.19
C ALA A 126 -8.52 -7.26 -4.08
N VAL A 127 -9.72 -7.55 -4.58
CA VAL A 127 -9.98 -8.68 -5.47
C VAL A 127 -10.28 -8.15 -6.88
N LEU A 128 -9.54 -8.65 -7.87
CA LEU A 128 -9.75 -8.38 -9.29
C LEU A 128 -10.47 -9.58 -9.90
N ALA A 129 -11.75 -9.39 -10.28
CA ALA A 129 -12.52 -10.40 -10.98
C ALA A 129 -12.29 -10.27 -12.49
N LEU A 130 -11.78 -11.34 -13.11
CA LEU A 130 -11.38 -11.39 -14.50
C LEU A 130 -12.02 -12.58 -15.19
N ARG A 131 -12.72 -12.34 -16.29
CA ARG A 131 -13.24 -13.40 -17.16
C ARG A 131 -12.29 -13.64 -18.33
N VAL A 132 -12.00 -14.91 -18.60
CA VAL A 132 -11.25 -15.33 -19.77
C VAL A 132 -12.22 -15.50 -20.93
N LEU A 133 -11.91 -14.83 -22.05
CA LEU A 133 -12.67 -14.91 -23.29
C LEU A 133 -12.06 -15.92 -24.24
N ASP A 134 -12.95 -16.63 -24.92
CA ASP A 134 -12.68 -17.52 -26.04
C ASP A 134 -12.22 -16.70 -27.25
N VAL A 135 -11.51 -17.34 -28.18
CA VAL A 135 -11.00 -16.71 -29.41
C VAL A 135 -11.81 -17.11 -30.64
#